data_AF-A0A3R7R5Z8-F1
#
_entry.id   AF-A0A3R7R5Z8-F1
#
_cell.length_a   1.000
_cell.length_b   1.000
_cell.length_c   1.000
_cell.angle_alpha   90.00
_cell.angle_beta   90.00
_cell.angle_gamma   90.00
#
_symmetry.space_group_name_H-M   'P 1'
#
loop_
_entity.id
_entity.type
_entity.pdbx_description
1 polymer ?
#
loop_
_entity_poly.entity_id
_entity_poly.type
_entity_poly.pdbx_seq_one_letter_code
_entity_poly.pdbx_strand_id
1 'polypeptide(L)'
;MKTQNVPMEVFVRERVEYVTDQRLREEILNLPSDTAIQKEMEAWAQAYGEQRVATLRDWKDFADQSIVSPITRTKLKAALQQAAEEAERERRAAAAPVVLDERVYRLVLSATWDLRGVGPLCGAAWDEGGGCRFQQASDIVE
;
A
#
# COMPACT_ATOMS: atom_id res chain seq x y z
N MET A 1 -21.89 -15.30 -26.42
CA MET A 1 -22.06 -15.01 -24.98
C MET A 1 -20.96 -14.05 -24.57
N LYS A 2 -21.28 -12.91 -23.96
CA LYS A 2 -20.26 -12.02 -23.40
C LYS A 2 -19.66 -12.72 -22.19
N THR A 3 -18.42 -13.21 -22.28
CA THR A 3 -17.65 -13.79 -21.17
C THR A 3 -17.00 -12.69 -20.35
N GLN A 4 -17.81 -11.74 -19.89
CA GLN A 4 -17.35 -10.66 -19.03
C GLN A 4 -17.82 -10.97 -17.61
N ASN A 5 -16.92 -10.84 -16.64
CA ASN A 5 -17.28 -10.98 -15.24
C ASN A 5 -18.17 -9.78 -14.87
N VAL A 6 -19.43 -10.05 -14.55
CA VAL A 6 -20.41 -9.03 -14.15
C VAL A 6 -20.47 -9.01 -12.63
N PRO A 7 -20.46 -7.82 -11.98
CA PRO A 7 -20.68 -7.71 -10.55
C PRO A 7 -22.01 -8.35 -10.16
N MET A 8 -22.03 -9.07 -9.04
CA MET A 8 -23.23 -9.79 -8.60
C MET A 8 -24.45 -8.85 -8.52
N GLU A 9 -24.27 -7.62 -8.04
CA GLU A 9 -25.33 -6.60 -7.97
C GLU A 9 -25.95 -6.28 -9.33
N VAL A 10 -25.12 -6.05 -10.36
CA VAL A 10 -25.57 -5.74 -11.73
C VAL A 10 -26.32 -6.94 -12.31
N PHE A 11 -25.81 -8.15 -12.08
CA PHE A 11 -26.48 -9.37 -12.50
C PHE A 11 -27.87 -9.51 -11.84
N VAL A 12 -28.03 -9.16 -10.56
CA VAL A 12 -29.35 -9.24 -9.89
C VAL A 12 -30.37 -8.34 -10.57
N ARG A 13 -29.97 -7.09 -10.86
CA ARG A 13 -30.82 -6.04 -11.40
C ARG A 13 -31.18 -6.27 -12.86
N GLU A 14 -30.21 -6.72 -13.66
CA GLU A 14 -30.31 -6.83 -15.12
C GLU A 14 -30.36 -8.29 -15.59
N ARG A 15 -30.76 -9.22 -14.70
CA ARG A 15 -30.71 -10.69 -14.95
C ARG A 15 -31.42 -11.12 -16.24
N VAL A 16 -32.46 -10.39 -16.63
CA VAL A 16 -33.25 -10.60 -17.85
C VAL A 16 -32.41 -10.41 -19.13
N GLU A 17 -31.35 -9.60 -19.07
CA GLU A 17 -30.43 -9.38 -20.19
C GLU A 17 -29.41 -10.53 -20.35
N TYR A 18 -29.12 -11.24 -19.25
CA TYR A 18 -28.12 -12.31 -19.22
C TYR A 18 -28.69 -13.71 -19.49
N VAL A 19 -30.00 -13.91 -19.31
CA VAL A 19 -30.67 -15.17 -19.61
C VAL A 19 -31.28 -15.10 -21.00
N THR A 20 -30.78 -15.90 -21.95
CA THR A 20 -31.25 -15.87 -23.36
C THR A 20 -32.56 -16.64 -23.58
N ASP A 21 -32.85 -17.63 -22.74
CA ASP A 21 -34.06 -18.45 -22.85
C ASP A 21 -35.28 -17.71 -22.27
N GLN A 22 -36.35 -17.59 -23.05
CA GLN A 22 -37.57 -16.87 -22.64
C GLN A 22 -38.35 -17.62 -21.55
N ARG A 23 -38.49 -18.95 -21.69
CA ARG A 23 -39.21 -19.76 -20.72
C ARG A 23 -38.48 -19.76 -19.38
N LEU A 24 -37.15 -19.85 -19.41
CA LEU A 24 -36.33 -19.79 -18.20
C LEU A 24 -36.43 -18.42 -17.51
N ARG A 25 -36.49 -17.32 -18.29
CA ARG A 25 -36.73 -15.97 -17.74
C ARG A 25 -38.07 -15.87 -17.01
N GLU A 26 -39.14 -16.37 -17.63
CA GLU A 26 -40.48 -16.35 -17.03
C GLU A 26 -40.55 -17.25 -15.79
N GLU A 27 -39.93 -18.44 -15.82
CA GLU A 27 -39.85 -19.31 -14.64
C GLU A 27 -39.06 -18.64 -13.50
N ILE A 28 -37.93 -17.98 -13.79
CA ILE A 28 -37.12 -17.28 -12.77
C ILE A 28 -37.90 -16.12 -12.14
N LEU A 29 -38.51 -15.25 -12.95
CA LEU A 29 -39.21 -14.06 -12.46
C LEU A 29 -40.49 -14.40 -11.67
N ASN A 30 -41.12 -15.54 -11.95
CA ASN A 30 -42.33 -15.99 -11.26
C ASN A 30 -42.03 -16.79 -9.98
N LEU A 31 -40.77 -17.11 -9.69
CA LEU A 31 -40.44 -17.78 -8.44
C LEU A 31 -40.64 -16.80 -7.26
N PRO A 32 -41.43 -17.17 -6.23
CA PRO A 32 -41.57 -16.34 -5.03
C PRO A 32 -40.23 -16.16 -4.30
N SER A 33 -39.30 -17.09 -4.48
CA SER A 33 -37.93 -16.98 -4.00
C SER A 33 -37.12 -15.93 -4.75
N ASP A 34 -37.46 -15.53 -5.97
CA ASP A 34 -36.67 -14.57 -6.74
C ASP A 34 -36.75 -13.17 -6.14
N THR A 35 -37.94 -12.76 -5.68
CA THR A 35 -38.11 -11.49 -4.94
C THR A 35 -37.37 -11.51 -3.60
N ALA A 36 -37.33 -12.67 -2.94
CA ALA A 36 -36.59 -12.83 -1.68
C ALA A 36 -35.07 -12.79 -1.92
N ILE A 37 -34.59 -13.53 -2.92
CA ILE A 37 -33.18 -13.52 -3.34
C ILE A 37 -32.77 -12.11 -3.73
N GLN A 38 -33.59 -11.38 -4.49
CA GLN A 38 -33.27 -10.01 -4.88
C GLN A 38 -33.12 -9.08 -3.67
N LYS A 39 -34.03 -9.14 -2.69
CA LYS A 39 -33.92 -8.33 -1.46
C LYS A 39 -32.70 -8.70 -0.63
N GLU A 40 -32.42 -9.99 -0.47
CA GLU A 40 -31.23 -10.46 0.25
C GLU A 40 -29.95 -10.02 -0.46
N MET A 41 -29.91 -10.11 -1.79
CA MET A 41 -28.73 -9.71 -2.57
C MET A 41 -28.56 -8.19 -2.62
N GLU A 42 -29.64 -7.41 -2.62
CA GLU A 42 -29.59 -5.96 -2.48
C GLU A 42 -29.14 -5.56 -1.07
N ALA A 43 -29.63 -6.22 -0.02
CA ALA A 43 -29.15 -6.00 1.34
C ALA A 43 -27.67 -6.39 1.49
N TRP A 44 -27.26 -7.48 0.85
CA TRP A 44 -25.87 -7.90 0.81
C TRP A 44 -25.01 -6.93 0.01
N ALA A 45 -25.44 -6.48 -1.17
CA ALA A 45 -24.73 -5.48 -1.95
C ALA A 45 -24.64 -4.13 -1.19
N GLN A 46 -25.66 -3.72 -0.45
CA GLN A 46 -25.58 -2.54 0.41
C GLN A 46 -24.62 -2.75 1.59
N ALA A 47 -24.60 -3.95 2.18
CA ALA A 47 -23.73 -4.26 3.32
C ALA A 47 -22.26 -4.55 2.93
N TYR A 48 -22.02 -4.99 1.70
CA TYR A 48 -20.72 -5.52 1.25
C TYR A 48 -20.20 -4.88 -0.06
N GLY A 49 -20.95 -3.98 -0.67
CA GLY A 49 -20.83 -3.59 -2.08
C GLY A 49 -19.52 -2.94 -2.50
N GLU A 50 -18.89 -2.11 -1.67
CA GLU A 50 -17.76 -1.32 -2.17
C GLU A 50 -16.62 -1.06 -1.19
N GLN A 51 -16.79 -1.23 0.12
CA GLN A 51 -15.77 -0.74 1.08
C GLN A 51 -15.72 -1.54 2.38
N ARG A 52 -15.12 -2.73 2.38
CA ARG A 52 -14.73 -3.32 3.67
C ARG A 52 -13.24 -3.55 3.84
N VAL A 53 -12.51 -3.78 2.76
CA VAL A 53 -11.07 -4.00 2.82
C VAL A 53 -10.40 -3.33 1.63
N ALA A 54 -9.99 -2.08 1.79
CA ALA A 54 -9.18 -1.37 0.79
C ALA A 54 -7.68 -1.52 1.09
N THR A 55 -7.33 -1.70 2.37
CA THR A 55 -5.95 -1.79 2.84
C THR A 55 -5.69 -3.06 3.65
N LEU A 56 -4.42 -3.41 3.82
CA LEU A 56 -4.01 -4.50 4.73
C LEU A 56 -4.43 -4.23 6.18
N ARG A 57 -4.52 -2.96 6.62
CA ARG A 57 -5.04 -2.63 7.96
C ARG A 57 -6.51 -2.99 8.08
N ASP A 58 -7.31 -2.64 7.09
CA ASP A 58 -8.74 -2.99 7.09
C ASP A 58 -8.92 -4.52 7.09
N TRP A 59 -8.05 -5.25 6.39
CA TRP A 59 -8.05 -6.72 6.39
C TRP A 59 -7.81 -7.31 7.79
N LYS A 60 -6.88 -6.71 8.55
CA LYS A 60 -6.57 -7.15 9.92
C LYS A 60 -7.82 -7.11 10.81
N ASP A 61 -8.61 -6.05 10.68
CA ASP A 61 -9.80 -5.79 11.51
C ASP A 61 -11.09 -6.35 10.90
N PHE A 62 -11.00 -6.96 9.71
CA PHE A 62 -12.13 -7.57 9.02
C PHE A 62 -12.62 -8.82 9.76
N ALA A 63 -13.89 -8.83 10.13
CA ALA A 63 -14.49 -9.88 10.97
C ALA A 63 -14.49 -11.27 10.30
N ASP A 64 -14.68 -11.32 8.98
CA ASP A 64 -14.79 -12.58 8.25
C ASP A 64 -13.62 -12.83 7.31
N GLN A 65 -12.44 -13.09 7.86
CA GLN A 65 -11.29 -13.49 7.05
C GLN A 65 -11.49 -14.86 6.38
N SER A 66 -12.60 -15.56 6.65
CA SER A 66 -12.87 -16.88 6.09
C SER A 66 -13.18 -16.86 4.59
N ILE A 67 -13.56 -15.69 4.07
CA ILE A 67 -13.91 -15.45 2.66
C ILE A 67 -12.78 -15.75 1.67
N VAL A 68 -11.52 -15.68 2.11
CA VAL A 68 -10.36 -16.02 1.27
C VAL A 68 -9.87 -17.43 1.58
N SER A 69 -9.29 -18.06 0.55
CA SER A 69 -8.70 -19.39 0.68
C SER A 69 -7.71 -19.46 1.86
N PRO A 70 -7.58 -20.62 2.53
CA PRO A 70 -6.64 -20.77 3.64
C PRO A 70 -5.21 -20.36 3.29
N ILE A 71 -4.77 -20.67 2.06
CA ILE A 71 -3.45 -20.32 1.54
C ILE A 71 -3.30 -18.80 1.37
N THR A 72 -4.32 -18.13 0.85
CA THR A 72 -4.31 -16.67 0.73
C THR A 72 -4.29 -16.01 2.10
N ARG A 73 -5.06 -16.55 3.06
CA ARG A 73 -5.13 -16.06 4.43
C ARG A 73 -3.79 -16.12 5.15
N THR A 74 -3.05 -17.22 4.99
CA THR A 74 -1.72 -17.38 5.60
C THR A 74 -0.73 -16.38 5.02
N LYS A 75 -0.74 -16.17 3.69
CA LYS A 75 0.08 -15.14 3.04
C LYS A 75 -0.24 -13.73 3.53
N LEU A 76 -1.52 -13.38 3.65
CA LEU A 76 -1.94 -12.07 4.16
C LEU A 76 -1.53 -11.86 5.63
N LYS A 77 -1.60 -12.89 6.46
CA LYS A 77 -1.09 -12.84 7.85
C LYS A 77 0.42 -12.63 7.90
N ALA A 78 1.18 -13.32 7.06
CA ALA A 78 2.63 -13.14 6.98
C ALA A 78 2.99 -11.71 6.53
N ALA A 79 2.32 -11.18 5.51
CA ALA A 79 2.51 -9.80 5.06
C ALA A 79 2.20 -8.78 6.16
N LEU A 80 1.14 -9.00 6.94
CA LEU A 80 0.79 -8.16 8.09
C LEU A 80 1.86 -8.18 9.18
N GLN A 81 2.42 -9.34 9.49
CA GLN A 81 3.51 -9.47 10.47
C GLN A 81 4.77 -8.75 10.00
N GLN A 82 5.16 -8.96 8.74
CA GLN A 82 6.33 -8.31 8.14
C GLN A 82 6.20 -6.78 8.18
N ALA A 83 5.03 -6.24 7.81
CA ALA A 83 4.78 -4.81 7.86
C ALA A 83 4.87 -4.24 9.29
N ALA A 84 4.44 -5.01 10.30
CA ALA A 84 4.57 -4.59 11.70
C ALA A 84 6.02 -4.61 12.18
N GLU A 85 6.81 -5.63 11.80
CA GLU A 85 8.23 -5.72 12.13
C GLU A 85 9.06 -4.62 11.48
N GLU A 86 8.76 -4.28 10.22
CA GLU A 86 9.41 -3.20 9.49
C GLU A 86 9.13 -1.83 10.12
N ALA A 87 7.86 -1.54 10.43
CA ALA A 87 7.49 -0.31 11.13
C ALA A 87 8.19 -0.19 12.50
N GLU A 88 8.33 -1.30 13.22
CA GLU A 88 9.04 -1.32 14.51
C GLU A 88 10.56 -1.16 14.33
N ARG A 89 11.14 -1.75 13.28
CA ARG A 89 12.55 -1.54 12.92
C ARG A 89 12.83 -0.09 12.57
N GLU A 90 11.97 0.54 11.77
CA GLU A 90 12.09 1.97 11.43
C GLU A 90 12.01 2.85 12.68
N ARG A 91 11.06 2.59 13.58
CA ARG A 91 10.98 3.29 14.86
C ARG A 91 12.24 3.13 15.69
N ARG A 92 12.79 1.92 15.79
CA ARG A 92 14.04 1.67 16.49
C ARG A 92 15.23 2.36 15.83
N ALA A 93 15.29 2.39 14.51
CA ALA A 93 16.35 3.10 13.78
C ALA A 93 16.25 4.62 13.97
N ALA A 94 15.03 5.18 13.98
CA ALA A 94 14.79 6.60 14.24
C ALA A 94 15.06 6.99 15.71
N ALA A 95 14.81 6.07 16.65
CA ALA A 95 15.08 6.28 18.07
C ALA A 95 16.51 5.89 18.48
N ALA A 96 17.27 5.22 17.62
CA ALA A 96 18.64 4.85 17.90
C ALA A 96 19.46 6.13 18.08
N PRO A 97 20.24 6.26 19.17
CA PRO A 97 21.13 7.39 19.32
C PRO A 97 22.09 7.39 18.13
N VAL A 98 22.16 8.52 17.43
CA VAL A 98 23.21 8.72 16.42
C VAL A 98 24.53 8.67 17.16
N VAL A 99 25.26 7.56 17.00
CA VAL A 99 26.62 7.43 17.54
C VAL A 99 27.51 8.30 16.67
N LEU A 100 27.61 9.57 17.05
CA LEU A 100 28.56 10.49 16.46
C LEU A 100 29.94 10.17 17.04
N ASP A 101 30.83 9.67 16.19
CA ASP A 101 32.22 9.43 16.57
C ASP A 101 32.88 10.76 17.00
N GLU A 102 33.65 10.73 18.08
CA GLU A 102 34.28 11.94 18.66
C GLU A 102 35.22 12.64 17.66
N ARG A 103 35.77 11.90 16.68
CA ARG A 103 36.56 12.47 15.59
C ARG A 103 35.69 13.31 14.65
N VAL A 104 34.44 12.91 14.40
CA VAL A 104 33.47 13.68 13.59
C VAL A 104 33.14 15.01 14.29
N TYR A 105 32.92 15.00 15.60
CA TYR A 105 32.74 16.23 16.38
C TYR A 105 33.96 17.14 16.34
N ARG A 106 35.17 16.58 16.47
CA ARG A 106 36.40 17.36 16.35
C ARG A 106 36.59 17.94 14.96
N LEU A 107 36.24 17.23 13.89
CA LEU A 107 36.31 17.74 12.53
C LEU A 107 35.38 18.94 12.31
N VAL A 108 34.14 18.87 12.79
CA VAL A 108 33.17 19.99 12.71
C VAL A 108 33.63 21.20 13.51
N LEU A 109 34.21 20.98 14.71
CA LEU A 109 34.73 22.05 15.56
C LEU A 109 36.06 22.63 15.06
N SER A 110 36.88 21.82 14.38
CA SER A 110 38.13 22.27 13.76
C SER A 110 37.92 22.93 12.40
N ALA A 111 36.74 22.78 11.80
CA ALA A 111 36.40 23.51 10.60
C ALA A 111 36.25 24.99 10.95
N THR A 112 36.92 25.85 10.19
CA THR A 112 36.76 27.29 10.25
C THR A 112 35.45 27.68 9.58
N TRP A 113 34.41 27.87 10.38
CA TRP A 113 33.14 28.40 9.90
C TRP A 113 33.24 29.92 9.87
N ASP A 114 33.32 30.50 8.68
CA ASP A 114 33.18 31.95 8.53
C ASP A 114 31.70 32.30 8.76
N LEU A 115 31.39 32.91 9.91
CA LEU A 115 30.05 33.40 10.29
C LEU A 115 29.50 34.50 9.35
N ARG A 116 30.19 34.76 8.23
CA ARG A 116 29.80 35.67 7.16
C ARG A 116 29.13 34.98 5.97
N GLY A 117 28.78 33.69 6.08
CA GLY A 117 28.00 32.98 5.07
C GLY A 117 28.83 32.37 3.94
N VAL A 118 30.08 31.98 4.21
CA VAL A 118 30.89 31.18 3.28
C VAL A 118 31.29 29.91 4.03
N GLY A 119 30.80 28.77 3.54
CA GLY A 119 31.10 27.44 4.10
C GLY A 119 32.59 27.11 4.07
N PRO A 120 32.99 25.99 4.71
CA PRO A 120 34.39 25.67 4.91
C PRO A 120 35.11 25.59 3.56
N LEU A 121 36.24 26.28 3.49
CA LEU A 121 37.15 26.31 2.34
C LEU A 121 37.78 24.91 2.16
N CYS A 122 37.02 23.97 1.60
CA CYS A 122 37.63 22.90 0.83
C CYS A 122 38.38 23.59 -0.30
N GLY A 123 39.67 23.28 -0.46
CA GLY A 123 40.54 23.88 -1.46
C GLY A 123 40.02 23.63 -2.88
N ALA A 124 39.08 24.47 -3.32
CA ALA A 124 38.60 24.55 -4.67
C ALA A 124 39.40 25.65 -5.35
N ALA A 125 40.38 25.25 -6.17
CA ALA A 125 40.82 26.11 -7.24
C ALA A 125 39.61 26.33 -8.16
N TRP A 126 39.18 27.58 -8.29
CA TRP A 126 38.14 27.96 -9.23
C TRP A 126 38.75 27.89 -10.64
N ASP A 127 38.28 26.97 -11.48
CA ASP A 127 38.45 27.12 -12.93
C ASP A 127 37.26 27.94 -13.46
N GLU A 128 37.55 28.86 -14.38
CA GLU A 128 36.65 29.90 -14.91
C GLU A 128 35.42 29.38 -15.70
N GLY A 129 35.07 28.09 -15.57
CA GLY A 129 33.99 27.43 -16.29
C GLY A 129 32.85 26.94 -15.40
N GLY A 130 32.43 27.71 -14.39
CA GLY A 130 31.08 27.65 -13.76
C GLY A 130 30.39 26.29 -13.61
N GLY A 131 31.06 25.24 -13.12
CA GLY A 131 30.47 23.92 -12.92
C GLY A 131 30.97 23.24 -11.64
N CYS A 132 30.12 23.16 -10.62
CA CYS A 132 30.40 22.36 -9.43
C CYS A 132 30.26 20.87 -9.75
N ARG A 133 31.38 20.16 -9.96
CA ARG A 133 31.40 18.70 -9.93
C ARG A 133 31.69 18.27 -8.50
N PHE A 134 30.68 17.78 -7.78
CA PHE A 134 30.91 17.07 -6.52
C PHE A 134 31.71 15.80 -6.83
N GLN A 135 32.97 15.75 -6.41
CA GLN A 135 33.68 14.48 -6.30
C GLN A 135 33.16 13.79 -5.04
N GLN A 136 32.30 12.80 -5.27
CA GLN A 136 31.96 11.81 -4.26
C GLN A 136 33.26 11.09 -3.89
N ALA A 137 33.74 11.30 -2.67
CA ALA A 137 34.80 10.49 -2.09
C ALA A 137 34.21 9.12 -1.78
N SER A 138 34.16 8.25 -2.78
CA SER A 138 34.18 6.81 -2.54
C SER A 138 35.61 6.49 -2.14
N ASP A 139 35.81 6.15 -0.87
CA ASP A 139 36.82 5.19 -0.39
C ASP A 139 36.60 4.98 1.10
N ILE A 140 35.66 4.10 1.43
CA ILE A 140 35.72 3.31 2.66
C ILE A 140 36.29 1.96 2.21
N VAL A 141 37.58 1.75 2.48
CA VAL A 141 38.22 0.44 2.45
C VAL A 141 38.83 0.19 3.83
N GLU A 142 38.34 -0.90 4.42
CA GLU A 142 38.70 -1.66 5.65
C GLU A 142 39.39 -0.95 6.83
#